data_AF-A0A8J5XLC7-F1
#
_entry.id   AF-A0A8J5XLC7-F1
#
_cell.length_a   1.000
_cell.length_b   1.000
_cell.length_c   1.000
_cell.angle_alpha   90.00
_cell.angle_beta   90.00
_cell.angle_gamma   90.00
#
_symmetry.space_group_name_H-M   'P 1'
#
loop_
_entity.id
_entity.type
_entity.pdbx_description
1 polymer ?
#
loop_
_entity_poly.entity_id
_entity_poly.type
_entity_poly.pdbx_seq_one_letter_code
_entity_poly.pdbx_strand_id
1 'polypeptide(L)'
;MSRAFTAQQFEQSYRPSRLGNWEVPKSTAPATPTFRGAGYTTKILVDDRGHLLPGKARKASADDAPMPQMYRWPEKRLLSQEKYTGAATMGYKGVPTDFLPISSVNIKTVPGTREYPYAQPI
;
A
#
# COMPACT_ATOMS: atom_id res chain seq x y z
N MET A 1 16.47 9.09 -10.94
CA MET A 1 16.05 10.43 -11.44
C MET A 1 16.51 10.59 -12.88
N SER A 2 15.59 10.72 -13.83
CA SER A 2 15.89 10.95 -15.25
C SER A 2 15.73 12.43 -15.62
N ARG A 3 16.47 12.88 -16.65
CA ARG A 3 16.37 14.21 -17.26
C ARG A 3 16.13 14.07 -18.76
N ALA A 4 15.31 14.97 -19.32
CA ALA A 4 15.17 15.14 -20.76
C ALA A 4 16.12 16.27 -21.21
N PHE A 5 16.98 15.99 -22.19
CA PHE A 5 17.83 16.99 -22.83
C PHE A 5 17.15 17.49 -24.11
N THR A 6 17.49 18.70 -24.55
CA THR A 6 16.96 19.22 -25.81
C THR A 6 17.50 18.42 -26.99
N ALA A 7 16.59 17.97 -27.86
CA ALA A 7 16.92 17.34 -29.13
C ALA A 7 16.94 18.37 -30.28
N GLN A 8 17.04 19.66 -29.95
CA GLN A 8 17.05 20.80 -30.86
C GLN A 8 15.95 20.69 -31.93
N GLN A 9 16.31 20.35 -33.17
CA GLN A 9 15.42 20.28 -34.32
C GLN A 9 14.32 19.21 -34.17
N PHE A 10 14.55 18.17 -33.37
CA PHE A 10 13.61 17.08 -33.17
C PHE A 10 12.68 17.26 -31.97
N GLU A 11 12.87 18.32 -31.16
CA GLU A 11 12.11 18.58 -29.93
C GLU A 11 10.59 18.60 -30.19
N GLN A 12 10.19 19.16 -31.34
CA GLN A 12 8.80 19.32 -31.72
C GLN A 12 8.06 17.99 -31.78
N SER A 13 8.72 16.91 -32.20
CA SER A 13 8.12 15.57 -32.32
C SER A 13 7.94 14.87 -30.98
N TYR A 14 8.69 15.27 -29.95
CA TYR A 14 8.64 14.69 -28.61
C TYR A 14 7.80 15.51 -27.62
N ARG A 15 7.02 16.47 -28.12
CA ARG A 15 6.06 17.21 -27.27
C ARG A 15 5.06 16.22 -26.65
N PRO A 16 4.73 16.34 -25.35
CA PRO A 16 3.79 15.44 -24.66
C PRO A 16 2.47 15.24 -25.42
N SER A 17 1.92 16.32 -25.98
CA SER A 17 0.68 16.27 -26.79
C SER A 17 0.81 15.45 -28.07
N ARG A 18 1.99 15.39 -28.70
CA ARG A 18 2.25 14.52 -29.87
C ARG A 18 2.46 13.07 -29.49
N LEU A 19 2.89 12.81 -28.25
CA LEU A 19 3.03 11.47 -27.69
C LEU A 19 1.71 10.91 -27.15
N GLY A 20 0.59 11.61 -27.36
CA GLY A 20 -0.73 11.22 -26.86
C GLY A 20 -0.91 11.44 -25.35
N ASN A 21 -0.01 12.17 -24.69
CA ASN A 21 -0.22 12.60 -23.32
C ASN A 21 -1.10 13.86 -23.30
N TRP A 22 -2.32 13.70 -22.79
CA TRP A 22 -3.30 14.77 -22.60
C TRP A 22 -3.35 15.31 -21.17
N GLU A 23 -2.56 14.73 -20.27
CA GLU A 23 -2.41 15.23 -18.90
C GLU A 23 -1.47 16.44 -18.86
N VAL A 24 -1.42 17.10 -17.70
CA VAL A 24 -0.45 18.19 -17.47
C VAL A 24 0.96 17.59 -17.52
N PRO A 25 1.79 17.95 -18.52
CA PRO A 25 3.11 17.37 -18.61
C PRO A 25 3.96 17.80 -17.42
N LYS A 26 4.84 16.92 -16.99
CA LYS A 26 5.78 17.21 -15.89
C LYS A 26 6.54 18.49 -16.23
N SER A 27 6.30 19.54 -15.44
CA SER A 27 7.05 20.79 -15.56
C SER A 27 8.53 20.46 -15.35
N THR A 28 9.34 20.64 -16.38
CA THR A 28 10.79 20.53 -16.32
C THR A 28 11.35 21.75 -15.59
N ALA A 29 11.03 21.87 -14.29
CA ALA A 29 11.70 22.77 -13.39
C ALA A 29 12.66 21.93 -12.53
N PRO A 30 13.97 22.20 -12.57
CA PRO A 30 14.62 23.39 -13.12
C PRO A 30 15.11 23.15 -14.55
N ALA A 31 14.90 24.13 -15.43
CA ALA A 31 15.53 24.38 -16.74
C ALA A 31 16.00 23.16 -17.54
N THR A 32 15.48 22.98 -18.77
CA THR A 32 16.07 22.08 -19.76
C THR A 32 17.59 22.18 -19.68
N PRO A 33 18.29 21.09 -19.33
CA PRO A 33 19.72 21.14 -19.05
C PRO A 33 20.43 21.68 -20.29
N THR A 34 21.03 22.86 -20.15
CA THR A 34 21.86 23.46 -21.20
C THR A 34 23.21 22.76 -21.23
N PHE A 35 23.72 22.52 -22.44
CA PHE A 35 25.06 21.99 -22.62
C PHE A 35 26.06 22.96 -21.97
N ARG A 36 26.85 22.45 -21.01
CA ARG A 36 27.95 23.23 -20.42
C ARG A 36 29.21 22.95 -21.24
N GLY A 37 29.94 24.00 -21.60
CA GLY A 37 31.17 23.90 -22.40
C GLY A 37 32.29 23.07 -21.74
N ALA A 38 33.41 22.89 -22.44
CA ALA A 38 34.56 22.16 -21.91
C ALA A 38 35.19 22.87 -20.69
N GLY A 39 35.84 22.11 -19.79
CA GLY A 39 36.61 22.65 -18.66
C GLY A 39 36.10 22.29 -17.25
N TYR A 40 35.04 21.50 -17.12
CA TYR A 40 34.52 21.08 -15.82
C TYR A 40 35.08 19.71 -15.41
N THR A 41 35.53 19.59 -14.16
CA THR A 41 35.97 18.33 -13.56
C THR A 41 34.84 17.69 -12.75
N THR A 42 34.58 16.41 -12.96
CA THR A 42 33.65 15.62 -12.14
C THR A 42 34.30 15.26 -10.80
N LYS A 43 33.54 15.35 -9.70
CA LYS A 43 33.97 14.91 -8.37
C LYS A 43 33.08 13.76 -7.91
N ILE A 44 33.69 12.76 -7.30
CA ILE A 44 32.97 11.61 -6.75
C ILE A 44 32.31 12.03 -5.44
N LEU A 45 31.00 11.75 -5.30
CA LEU A 45 30.19 12.12 -4.13
C LEU A 45 29.72 10.90 -3.33
N VAL A 46 30.03 9.70 -3.82
CA VAL A 46 29.46 8.43 -3.38
C VAL A 46 30.61 7.43 -3.21
N ASP A 47 30.49 6.53 -2.23
CA ASP A 47 31.45 5.44 -2.01
C ASP A 47 31.28 4.29 -3.03
N ASP A 48 32.14 3.29 -2.95
CA ASP A 48 32.09 2.12 -3.85
C ASP A 48 30.83 1.25 -3.66
N ARG A 49 30.04 1.49 -2.61
CA ARG A 49 28.81 0.76 -2.28
C ARG A 49 27.54 1.53 -2.68
N GLY A 50 27.66 2.77 -3.16
CA GLY A 50 26.51 3.60 -3.51
C GLY A 50 25.99 4.51 -2.38
N HIS A 51 26.68 4.62 -1.26
CA HIS A 51 26.34 5.52 -0.16
C HIS A 51 27.00 6.90 -0.32
N LEU A 52 26.25 7.94 0.03
CA LEU A 52 26.73 9.32 -0.04
C LEU A 52 27.86 9.55 0.98
N LEU A 53 28.95 10.21 0.58
CA LEU A 53 30.06 10.54 1.49
C LEU A 53 29.58 11.40 2.68
N PRO A 54 30.14 11.20 3.88
CA PRO A 54 29.75 11.94 5.07
C PRO A 54 29.92 13.46 4.86
N GLY A 55 28.97 14.25 5.38
CA GLY A 55 28.95 15.71 5.24
C GLY A 55 28.38 16.23 3.91
N LYS A 56 27.95 15.36 3.00
CA LYS A 56 27.16 15.76 1.82
C LYS A 56 25.67 15.82 2.20
N ALA A 57 25.01 16.93 1.85
CA ALA A 57 23.59 17.09 2.12
C ALA A 57 22.75 16.13 1.24
N ARG A 58 21.89 15.34 1.87
CA ARG A 58 20.83 14.56 1.21
C ARG A 58 19.48 15.16 1.57
N LYS A 59 18.54 15.16 0.62
CA LYS A 59 17.12 15.43 0.94
C LYS A 59 16.55 14.17 1.61
N ALA A 60 16.07 14.32 2.85
CA ALA A 60 15.76 13.20 3.76
C ALA A 60 14.72 12.18 3.23
N SER A 61 13.91 12.54 2.24
CA SER A 61 12.82 11.72 1.69
C SER A 61 12.78 11.72 0.15
N ALA A 62 13.94 11.80 -0.50
CA ALA A 62 14.01 11.91 -1.96
C ALA A 62 13.37 10.71 -2.71
N ASP A 63 13.32 9.55 -2.06
CA ASP A 63 12.88 8.29 -2.67
C ASP A 63 11.41 7.94 -2.34
N ASP A 64 10.87 8.52 -1.27
CA ASP A 64 9.52 8.25 -0.77
C ASP A 64 8.53 9.31 -1.30
N ALA A 65 8.31 9.32 -2.61
CA ALA A 65 7.23 10.13 -3.18
C ALA A 65 5.88 9.44 -2.91
N PRO A 66 4.91 10.09 -2.24
CA PRO A 66 3.56 9.55 -2.09
C PRO A 66 2.82 9.70 -3.42
N MET A 67 3.07 8.79 -4.36
CA MET A 67 2.21 8.64 -5.53
C MET A 67 0.99 7.83 -5.16
N PRO A 68 -0.21 8.19 -5.64
CA PRO A 68 -1.39 7.35 -5.46
C PRO A 68 -1.12 6.01 -6.13
N GLN A 69 -0.82 4.99 -5.33
CA GLN A 69 -0.70 3.63 -5.83
C GLN A 69 -2.11 3.08 -6.04
N MET A 70 -2.33 2.45 -7.18
CA MET A 70 -3.48 1.56 -7.32
C MET A 70 -3.29 0.42 -6.32
N TYR A 71 -4.32 0.16 -5.52
CA TYR A 71 -4.29 -0.99 -4.63
C TYR A 71 -4.08 -2.27 -5.43
N ARG A 72 -3.26 -3.14 -4.88
CA ARG A 72 -2.97 -4.45 -5.47
C ARG A 72 -3.67 -5.50 -4.64
N TRP A 73 -4.01 -6.62 -5.27
CA TRP A 73 -4.40 -7.80 -4.51
C TRP A 73 -3.32 -8.11 -3.45
N PRO A 74 -3.67 -8.43 -2.20
CA PRO A 74 -4.99 -8.84 -1.69
C PRO A 74 -5.85 -7.72 -1.07
N GLU A 75 -5.52 -6.45 -1.27
CA GLU A 75 -6.27 -5.35 -0.66
C GLU A 75 -7.71 -5.30 -1.18
N LYS A 76 -8.66 -5.45 -0.26
CA LYS A 76 -10.10 -5.43 -0.55
C LYS A 76 -10.56 -3.98 -0.72
N ARG A 77 -10.49 -3.43 -1.94
CA ARG A 77 -11.19 -2.18 -2.30
C ARG A 77 -12.35 -2.48 -3.24
N LEU A 78 -13.45 -1.76 -3.06
CA LEU A 78 -14.74 -1.87 -3.74
C LEU A 78 -14.74 -1.59 -5.27
N LEU A 79 -13.60 -1.75 -5.98
CA LEU A 79 -13.55 -1.49 -7.43
C LEU A 79 -14.05 -2.67 -8.26
N SER A 80 -13.93 -3.89 -7.75
CA SER A 80 -14.66 -5.02 -8.26
C SER A 80 -15.64 -5.45 -7.19
N GLN A 81 -16.90 -5.59 -7.58
CA GLN A 81 -17.87 -6.45 -6.92
C GLN A 81 -17.44 -7.92 -7.04
N GLU A 82 -16.14 -8.21 -6.95
CA GLU A 82 -15.63 -9.56 -6.80
C GLU A 82 -16.26 -10.11 -5.54
N LYS A 83 -17.17 -11.05 -5.76
CA LYS A 83 -17.95 -11.81 -4.79
C LYS A 83 -17.15 -11.96 -3.51
N TYR A 84 -17.44 -11.12 -2.52
CA TYR A 84 -16.81 -11.18 -1.21
C TYR A 84 -16.93 -12.63 -0.73
N THR A 85 -15.81 -13.32 -0.59
CA THR A 85 -15.77 -14.78 -0.33
C THR A 85 -16.14 -15.15 1.10
N GLY A 86 -16.59 -14.18 1.90
CA GLY A 86 -16.78 -14.34 3.34
C GLY A 86 -15.46 -14.21 4.09
N ALA A 87 -15.48 -13.54 5.25
CA ALA A 87 -14.45 -13.75 6.27
C ALA A 87 -14.99 -14.82 7.23
N ALA A 88 -14.28 -15.93 7.38
CA ALA A 88 -14.63 -16.92 8.39
C ALA A 88 -14.23 -16.39 9.77
N THR A 89 -15.15 -16.44 10.73
CA THR A 89 -14.87 -16.22 12.15
C THR A 89 -14.94 -17.54 12.90
N MET A 90 -14.18 -17.65 13.99
CA MET A 90 -14.32 -18.81 14.87
C MET A 90 -15.69 -18.77 15.55
N GLY A 91 -16.46 -19.85 15.41
CA GLY A 91 -17.74 -19.99 16.10
C GLY A 91 -17.56 -20.18 17.61
N TYR A 92 -18.54 -19.69 18.38
CA TYR A 92 -18.63 -19.95 19.81
C TYR A 92 -19.25 -21.34 20.06
N LYS A 93 -18.72 -22.10 21.02
CA LYS A 93 -19.14 -23.49 21.30
C LYS A 93 -20.50 -23.63 22.00
N GLY A 94 -21.14 -22.53 22.39
CA GLY A 94 -22.37 -22.54 23.19
C GLY A 94 -22.11 -22.28 24.67
N VAL A 95 -23.17 -22.13 25.45
CA VAL A 95 -23.09 -21.88 26.90
C VAL A 95 -22.43 -23.09 27.56
N PRO A 96 -21.30 -22.91 28.28
CA PRO A 96 -20.70 -24.02 29.01
C PRO A 96 -21.65 -24.48 30.11
N THR A 97 -21.94 -25.77 30.12
CA THR A 97 -22.72 -26.42 31.17
C THR A 97 -21.91 -27.59 31.74
N ASP A 98 -22.39 -28.19 32.83
CA ASP A 98 -21.78 -29.40 33.39
C ASP A 98 -22.01 -30.65 32.50
N PHE A 99 -22.80 -30.51 31.43
CA PHE A 99 -23.04 -31.51 30.39
C PHE A 99 -22.61 -30.97 29.01
N LEU A 100 -23.26 -31.43 27.93
CA LEU A 100 -23.01 -30.93 26.58
C LEU A 100 -23.29 -29.41 26.49
N PRO A 101 -22.39 -28.61 25.89
CA PRO A 101 -22.66 -27.20 25.61
C PRO A 101 -23.90 -27.04 24.73
N ILE A 102 -24.76 -26.09 25.09
CA ILE A 102 -26.02 -25.80 24.38
C ILE A 102 -26.08 -24.34 23.96
N SER A 103 -26.80 -24.05 22.87
CA SER A 103 -27.02 -22.69 22.37
C SER A 103 -28.25 -22.02 22.97
N SER A 104 -29.05 -22.73 23.76
CA SER A 104 -30.26 -22.26 24.42
C SER A 104 -30.11 -22.18 25.94
N VAL A 105 -30.94 -21.35 26.58
CA VAL A 105 -31.01 -21.22 28.04
C VAL A 105 -32.33 -21.83 28.51
N ASN A 106 -32.25 -22.80 29.42
CA ASN A 106 -33.44 -23.40 30.04
C ASN A 106 -33.88 -22.57 31.26
N ILE A 107 -35.19 -22.42 31.43
CA ILE A 107 -35.77 -21.79 32.61
C ILE A 107 -35.57 -22.73 33.80
N LYS A 108 -34.97 -22.22 34.86
CA LYS A 108 -34.82 -22.97 36.12
C LYS A 108 -36.15 -23.02 36.85
N THR A 109 -36.48 -24.18 37.39
CA THR A 109 -37.62 -24.32 38.32
C THR A 109 -37.35 -23.59 39.64
N VAL A 110 -36.09 -23.53 40.08
CA VAL A 110 -35.69 -22.86 41.33
C VAL A 110 -34.66 -21.76 41.04
N PRO A 111 -34.89 -20.51 41.47
CA PRO A 111 -33.93 -19.43 41.31
C PRO A 111 -32.71 -19.61 42.23
N GLY A 112 -31.51 -19.29 41.72
CA GLY A 112 -30.26 -19.31 42.52
C GLY A 112 -29.56 -20.67 42.65
N THR A 113 -30.16 -21.77 42.16
CA THR A 113 -29.57 -23.12 42.23
C THR A 113 -28.76 -23.46 40.98
N ARG A 114 -27.82 -24.42 41.09
CA ARG A 114 -27.04 -24.98 39.95
C ARG A 114 -27.71 -26.21 39.33
N GLU A 115 -28.87 -26.60 39.82
CA GLU A 115 -29.58 -27.80 39.39
C GLU A 115 -30.34 -27.54 38.09
N TYR A 116 -30.10 -28.38 37.09
CA TYR A 116 -30.81 -28.36 35.83
C TYR A 116 -31.33 -29.77 35.53
N PRO A 117 -32.59 -29.91 35.04
CA PRO A 117 -33.13 -31.19 34.64
C PRO A 117 -32.56 -31.57 33.27
N TYR A 118 -31.37 -32.16 33.25
CA TYR A 118 -30.84 -32.81 32.05
C TYR A 118 -31.49 -34.19 31.91
N ALA A 119 -32.12 -34.47 30.77
CA ALA A 119 -32.58 -35.83 30.47
C ALA A 119 -31.36 -36.75 30.33
N GLN A 120 -31.29 -37.79 31.16
CA GLN A 120 -30.25 -38.81 31.04
C GLN A 120 -30.53 -39.64 29.78
N PRO A 121 -29.53 -39.88 28.90
CA PRO A 121 -29.72 -40.80 27.79
C PRO A 121 -29.98 -42.22 28.33
N ILE A 122 -30.94 -42.92 27.72
CA ILE A 122 -31.27 -44.34 27.99
C ILE A 122 -30.13 -45.23 27.51
#